data_AF-A0A5J6FGP1-F1
#
_entry.id   AF-A0A5J6FGP1-F1
#
_cell.length_a   1.000
_cell.length_b   1.000
_cell.length_c   1.000
_cell.angle_alpha   90.00
_cell.angle_beta   90.00
_cell.angle_gamma   90.00
#
_symmetry.space_group_name_H-M   'P 1'
#
loop_
_entity.id
_entity.type
_entity.pdbx_description
1 polymer ?
#
loop_
_entity_poly.entity_id
_entity_poly.type
_entity_poly.pdbx_seq_one_letter_code
_entity_poly.pdbx_strand_id
1 'polypeptide(L)'
;MNTTAFLAYLDGRQVRWKLVLDRCAKAADQDPRAQLVAVFDALGEWAHAPCDGLRSNAFVNAQAVLAEDGGVVRTAAARHKRALRGRLAALAGEAGAADPGLLADQLLLIFEGAVLAHALDSVAEPVEKARHTACRLIAAATTRTPGVRGATGRGAEGPGF
;
A
#
# COMPACT_ATOMS: atom_id res chain seq x y z
N MET A 1 -3.45 -11.37 -29.29
CA MET A 1 -3.68 -10.04 -28.68
C MET A 1 -2.46 -9.18 -29.00
N ASN A 2 -2.61 -7.90 -29.37
CA ASN A 2 -1.47 -7.03 -29.68
C ASN A 2 -0.82 -6.52 -28.38
N THR A 3 0.39 -7.00 -28.06
CA THR A 3 1.13 -6.65 -26.84
C THR A 3 1.30 -5.13 -26.66
N THR A 4 1.53 -4.39 -27.74
CA THR A 4 1.66 -2.92 -27.70
C THR A 4 0.35 -2.23 -27.28
N ALA A 5 -0.79 -2.64 -27.85
CA ALA A 5 -2.09 -2.08 -27.47
C ALA A 5 -2.44 -2.38 -26.00
N PHE A 6 -2.05 -3.56 -25.52
CA PHE A 6 -2.23 -3.94 -24.12
C PHE A 6 -1.33 -3.12 -23.17
N LEU A 7 -0.07 -2.89 -23.52
CA LEU A 7 0.83 -2.03 -22.73
C LEU A 7 0.32 -0.58 -22.68
N ALA A 8 -0.16 -0.03 -23.81
CA ALA A 8 -0.78 1.29 -23.83
C ALA A 8 -2.02 1.37 -22.93
N TYR A 9 -2.83 0.31 -22.91
CA TYR A 9 -3.95 0.19 -21.98
C TYR A 9 -3.49 0.18 -20.50
N LEU A 10 -2.43 -0.55 -20.16
CA LEU A 10 -1.87 -0.55 -18.79
C LEU A 10 -1.41 0.84 -18.36
N ASP A 11 -0.72 1.57 -19.23
CA ASP A 11 -0.25 2.92 -18.93
C ASP A 11 -1.42 3.90 -18.76
N GLY A 12 -2.42 3.87 -19.65
CA GLY A 12 -3.61 4.72 -19.53
C GLY A 12 -4.40 4.44 -18.24
N ARG A 13 -4.52 3.16 -17.87
CA ARG A 13 -5.11 2.74 -16.59
C ARG A 13 -4.31 3.25 -15.40
N GLN A 14 -2.99 3.14 -15.43
CA GLN A 14 -2.12 3.63 -14.36
C GLN A 14 -2.30 5.14 -14.14
N VAL A 15 -2.43 5.92 -15.21
CA VAL A 15 -2.71 7.36 -15.13
C VAL A 15 -4.03 7.61 -14.41
N ARG A 16 -5.10 6.90 -14.78
CA ARG A 16 -6.42 7.02 -14.13
C ARG A 16 -6.37 6.62 -12.65
N TRP A 17 -5.70 5.51 -12.32
CA TRP A 17 -5.51 5.08 -10.93
C TRP A 17 -4.78 6.15 -10.12
N LYS A 18 -3.68 6.72 -10.67
CA LYS A 18 -2.92 7.78 -10.00
C LYS A 18 -3.79 9.01 -9.73
N LEU A 19 -4.67 9.40 -10.65
CA LEU A 19 -5.58 10.54 -10.45
C LEU A 19 -6.55 10.30 -9.28
N VAL A 20 -7.09 9.09 -9.15
CA VAL A 20 -7.96 8.72 -8.01
C VAL A 20 -7.17 8.78 -6.72
N LEU A 21 -5.99 8.14 -6.70
CA LEU A 21 -5.13 8.12 -5.52
C LEU A 21 -4.67 9.52 -5.08
N ASP A 22 -4.29 10.38 -6.03
CA ASP A 22 -3.87 11.76 -5.74
C ASP A 22 -5.03 12.60 -5.21
N ARG A 23 -6.25 12.37 -5.69
CA ARG A 23 -7.46 13.02 -5.15
C ARG A 23 -7.73 12.60 -3.70
N CYS A 24 -7.75 11.30 -3.42
CA CYS A 24 -8.01 10.81 -2.06
C CYS A 24 -6.93 11.27 -1.08
N ALA A 25 -5.65 11.24 -1.48
CA ALA A 25 -4.56 11.72 -0.63
C ALA A 25 -4.62 13.23 -0.37
N LYS A 26 -5.03 14.05 -1.35
CA LYS A 26 -5.23 15.50 -1.14
C LYS A 26 -6.34 15.80 -0.14
N ALA A 27 -7.37 14.96 -0.07
CA ALA A 27 -8.46 15.11 0.89
C ALA A 27 -8.04 14.82 2.34
N ALA A 28 -6.87 14.19 2.55
CA ALA A 28 -6.35 13.81 3.87
C ALA A 28 -5.53 14.90 4.58
N ASP A 29 -5.71 16.17 4.20
CA ASP A 29 -5.19 17.39 4.86
C ASP A 29 -3.71 17.32 5.33
N GLN A 30 -2.83 16.86 4.44
CA GLN A 30 -1.38 16.73 4.68
C GLN A 30 -0.95 15.75 5.80
N ASP A 31 -1.86 15.05 6.48
CA ASP A 31 -1.49 14.03 7.46
C ASP A 31 -0.98 12.76 6.74
N PRO A 32 0.31 12.37 6.92
CA PRO A 32 0.86 11.19 6.25
C PRO A 32 0.15 9.89 6.65
N ARG A 33 -0.37 9.79 7.89
CA ARG A 33 -1.13 8.61 8.34
C ARG A 33 -2.47 8.53 7.62
N ALA A 34 -3.19 9.64 7.56
CA ALA A 34 -4.43 9.72 6.80
C ALA A 34 -4.20 9.46 5.31
N GLN A 35 -3.09 9.93 4.73
CA GLN A 35 -2.73 9.64 3.33
C GLN A 35 -2.41 8.16 3.07
N LEU A 36 -1.80 7.45 4.02
CA LEU A 36 -1.63 5.99 3.93
C LEU A 36 -2.99 5.27 3.91
N VAL A 37 -3.94 5.70 4.75
CA VAL A 37 -5.30 5.16 4.75
C VAL A 37 -6.03 5.50 3.45
N ALA A 38 -5.83 6.71 2.92
CA ALA A 38 -6.45 7.17 1.67
C ALA A 38 -6.08 6.33 0.44
N VAL A 39 -5.00 5.53 0.50
CA VAL A 39 -4.68 4.53 -0.53
C VAL A 39 -5.77 3.46 -0.62
N PHE A 40 -6.34 3.06 0.51
CA PHE A 40 -7.42 2.07 0.58
C PHE A 40 -8.78 2.69 0.28
N ASP A 41 -8.98 3.98 0.62
CA ASP A 41 -10.17 4.73 0.18
C ASP A 41 -10.19 4.83 -1.36
N ALA A 42 -9.05 5.17 -1.97
CA ALA A 42 -8.87 5.16 -3.42
C ALA A 42 -9.13 3.78 -4.02
N LEU A 43 -8.72 2.71 -3.33
CA LEU A 43 -9.00 1.33 -3.76
C LEU A 43 -10.51 1.04 -3.76
N GLY A 44 -11.24 1.54 -2.76
CA GLY A 44 -12.69 1.41 -2.67
C GLY A 44 -13.38 2.11 -3.83
N GLU A 45 -13.04 3.39 -4.06
CA GLU A 45 -13.54 4.14 -5.20
C GLU A 45 -13.25 3.43 -6.53
N TRP A 46 -12.03 2.91 -6.68
CA TRP A 46 -11.62 2.19 -7.88
C TRP A 46 -12.35 0.87 -8.07
N ALA A 47 -12.66 0.15 -6.99
CA ALA A 47 -13.41 -1.10 -7.04
C ALA A 47 -14.83 -0.93 -7.59
N HIS A 48 -15.46 0.22 -7.33
CA HIS A 48 -16.80 0.55 -7.81
C HIS A 48 -16.83 1.21 -9.20
N ALA A 49 -15.67 1.43 -9.84
CA ALA A 49 -15.59 2.06 -11.16
C ALA A 49 -16.06 1.09 -12.29
N PRO A 50 -17.03 1.48 -13.15
CA PRO A 50 -17.69 0.58 -14.12
C PRO A 50 -16.81 -0.04 -15.21
N CYS A 51 -15.61 0.50 -15.49
CA CYS A 51 -14.81 0.11 -16.66
C CYS A 51 -13.35 -0.29 -16.34
N ASP A 52 -12.87 0.04 -15.15
CA ASP A 52 -11.47 -0.10 -14.77
C ASP A 52 -11.29 -0.81 -13.41
N GLY A 53 -12.32 -1.44 -12.85
CA GLY A 53 -12.30 -2.00 -11.49
C GLY A 53 -11.24 -3.08 -11.21
N LEU A 54 -11.32 -3.70 -10.03
CA LEU A 54 -10.30 -4.65 -9.56
C LEU A 54 -10.23 -5.95 -10.39
N ARG A 55 -11.32 -6.32 -11.06
CA ARG A 55 -11.40 -7.50 -11.93
C ARG A 55 -10.39 -7.47 -13.08
N SER A 56 -10.10 -6.30 -13.65
CA SER A 56 -9.10 -6.20 -14.71
C SER A 56 -7.67 -6.34 -14.18
N ASN A 57 -7.41 -6.13 -12.88
CA ASN A 57 -6.10 -6.43 -12.28
C ASN A 57 -5.84 -7.95 -12.25
N ALA A 58 -6.88 -8.75 -11.97
CA ALA A 58 -6.78 -10.20 -12.06
C ALA A 58 -6.53 -10.68 -13.50
N PHE A 59 -7.16 -10.05 -14.49
CA PHE A 59 -6.85 -10.31 -15.90
C PHE A 59 -5.39 -9.98 -16.26
N VAL A 60 -4.87 -8.84 -15.80
CA VAL A 60 -3.45 -8.46 -16.00
C VAL A 60 -2.51 -9.47 -15.34
N ASN A 61 -2.81 -9.92 -14.13
CA ASN A 61 -2.01 -10.94 -13.43
C ASN A 61 -2.07 -12.29 -14.16
N ALA A 62 -3.25 -12.70 -14.62
CA ALA A 62 -3.40 -13.92 -15.41
C ALA A 62 -2.59 -13.86 -16.71
N GLN A 63 -2.65 -12.74 -17.43
CA GLN A 63 -1.84 -12.54 -18.64
C GLN A 63 -0.34 -12.51 -18.36
N ALA A 64 0.09 -11.93 -17.25
CA ALA A 64 1.49 -11.96 -16.84
C ALA A 64 1.99 -13.40 -16.58
N VAL A 65 1.11 -14.30 -16.11
CA VAL A 65 1.47 -15.69 -15.80
C VAL A 65 1.34 -16.62 -17.01
N LEU A 66 0.32 -16.42 -17.86
CA LEU A 66 -0.11 -17.40 -18.86
C LEU A 66 0.34 -17.09 -20.31
N ALA A 67 0.78 -15.86 -20.61
CA ALA A 67 1.19 -15.50 -21.98
C ALA A 67 2.66 -15.84 -22.27
N GLU A 68 2.97 -16.18 -23.53
CA GLU A 68 4.35 -16.35 -24.02
C GLU A 68 5.20 -15.08 -23.80
N ASP A 69 4.59 -13.91 -23.96
CA ASP A 69 5.17 -12.58 -23.65
C ASP A 69 5.01 -12.16 -22.18
N GLY A 70 4.66 -13.08 -21.28
CA GLY A 70 4.32 -12.80 -19.89
C GLY A 70 5.39 -12.01 -19.13
N GLY A 71 6.66 -12.10 -19.54
CA GLY A 71 7.77 -11.31 -19.00
C GLY A 71 7.63 -9.79 -19.19
N VAL A 72 7.16 -9.33 -20.36
CA VAL A 72 7.00 -7.89 -20.65
C VAL A 72 5.85 -7.31 -19.85
N VAL A 73 4.73 -8.02 -19.80
CA VAL A 73 3.56 -7.64 -18.99
C VAL A 73 3.90 -7.63 -17.49
N ARG A 74 4.63 -8.65 -17.01
CA ARG A 74 5.09 -8.74 -15.62
C ARG A 74 5.99 -7.56 -15.26
N THR A 75 6.87 -7.15 -16.17
CA THR A 75 7.78 -6.01 -15.96
C THR A 75 6.99 -4.70 -15.86
N ALA A 76 6.02 -4.48 -16.75
CA ALA A 76 5.16 -3.30 -16.71
C ALA A 76 4.32 -3.25 -15.42
N ALA A 77 3.69 -4.36 -15.04
CA ALA A 77 2.94 -4.48 -13.80
C ALA A 77 3.82 -4.23 -12.57
N ALA A 78 5.01 -4.85 -12.52
CA ALA A 78 5.96 -4.69 -11.41
C ALA A 78 6.43 -3.23 -11.25
N ARG A 79 6.64 -2.49 -12.36
CA ARG A 79 6.97 -1.06 -12.31
C ARG A 79 5.91 -0.26 -11.57
N HIS A 80 4.62 -0.52 -11.83
CA HIS A 80 3.53 0.18 -11.17
C HIS A 80 3.43 -0.16 -9.67
N LYS A 81 3.63 -1.42 -9.30
CA LYS A 81 3.64 -1.84 -7.89
C LYS A 81 4.82 -1.26 -7.13
N ARG A 82 6.00 -1.18 -7.75
CA ARG A 82 7.18 -0.50 -7.17
C ARG A 82 6.93 0.99 -6.94
N ALA A 83 6.25 1.68 -7.86
CA ALA A 83 5.89 3.08 -7.68
C ALA A 83 4.93 3.28 -6.48
N LEU A 84 3.93 2.41 -6.34
CA LEU A 84 3.02 2.44 -5.18
C LEU A 84 3.78 2.14 -3.88
N ARG A 85 4.64 1.11 -3.84
CA ARG A 85 5.51 0.81 -2.70
C ARG A 85 6.36 2.01 -2.28
N GLY A 86 6.99 2.68 -3.26
CA GLY A 86 7.83 3.85 -3.00
C GLY A 86 7.05 4.98 -2.34
N ARG A 87 5.83 5.25 -2.80
CA ARG A 87 4.93 6.22 -2.16
C ARG A 87 4.56 5.82 -0.75
N LEU A 88 4.20 4.54 -0.52
CA LEU A 88 3.87 4.03 0.82
C LEU A 88 5.05 4.18 1.78
N ALA A 89 6.28 3.90 1.31
CA ALA A 89 7.49 4.04 2.12
C ALA A 89 7.79 5.49 2.50
N ALA A 90 7.61 6.43 1.56
CA ALA A 90 7.77 7.86 1.83
C ALA A 90 6.78 8.34 2.90
N LEU A 91 5.49 8.04 2.71
CA LEU A 91 4.44 8.40 3.66
C LEU A 91 4.62 7.72 5.02
N ALA A 92 5.08 6.47 5.05
CA ALA A 92 5.41 5.77 6.29
C ALA A 92 6.55 6.45 7.06
N GLY A 93 7.57 6.95 6.35
CA GLY A 93 8.65 7.74 6.93
C GLY A 93 8.15 9.05 7.52
N GLU A 94 7.34 9.79 6.76
CA GLU A 94 6.71 11.04 7.20
C GLU A 94 5.76 10.83 8.40
N ALA A 95 5.08 9.67 8.45
CA ALA A 95 4.19 9.28 9.56
C ALA A 95 4.93 8.88 10.85
N GLY A 96 6.26 8.79 10.80
CA GLY A 96 7.11 8.38 11.92
C GLY A 96 7.10 6.87 12.18
N ALA A 97 6.94 6.04 11.14
CA ALA A 97 7.02 4.60 11.29
C ALA A 97 8.44 4.16 11.73
N ALA A 98 8.52 3.20 12.67
CA ALA A 98 9.80 2.67 13.13
C ALA A 98 10.60 1.98 12.01
N ASP A 99 9.90 1.30 11.10
CA ASP A 99 10.44 0.74 9.86
C ASP A 99 9.51 1.08 8.68
N PRO A 100 9.79 2.18 7.96
CA PRO A 100 8.97 2.59 6.82
C PRO A 100 8.95 1.57 5.67
N GLY A 101 10.05 0.83 5.49
CA GLY A 101 10.17 -0.17 4.43
C GLY A 101 9.28 -1.39 4.69
N LEU A 102 9.31 -1.89 5.92
CA LEU A 102 8.44 -2.97 6.37
C LEU A 102 6.96 -2.58 6.31
N LEU A 103 6.60 -1.39 6.79
CA LEU A 103 5.22 -0.93 6.75
C LEU A 103 4.73 -0.81 5.29
N ALA A 104 5.55 -0.28 4.38
CA ALA A 104 5.21 -0.19 2.97
C ALA A 104 4.94 -1.57 2.34
N ASP A 105 5.75 -2.57 2.66
CA ASP A 105 5.56 -3.94 2.19
C ASP A 105 4.28 -4.57 2.70
N GLN A 106 4.01 -4.44 4.00
CA GLN A 106 2.80 -4.95 4.61
C GLN A 106 1.54 -4.31 3.99
N LEU A 107 1.55 -2.99 3.80
CA LEU A 107 0.44 -2.28 3.19
C LEU A 107 0.24 -2.68 1.72
N LEU A 108 1.32 -2.85 0.96
CA LEU A 108 1.22 -3.32 -0.43
C LEU A 108 0.67 -4.75 -0.51
N LEU A 109 1.11 -5.66 0.37
CA LEU A 109 0.59 -7.03 0.42
C LEU A 109 -0.92 -7.06 0.72
N ILE A 110 -1.39 -6.23 1.66
CA ILE A 110 -2.81 -6.10 1.97
C ILE A 110 -3.57 -5.53 0.77
N PHE A 111 -3.02 -4.53 0.10
CA PHE A 111 -3.59 -3.95 -1.11
C PHE A 111 -3.77 -5.00 -2.21
N GLU A 112 -2.73 -5.78 -2.54
CA GLU A 112 -2.83 -6.85 -3.53
C GLU A 112 -3.81 -7.95 -3.11
N GLY A 113 -3.82 -8.29 -1.82
CA GLY A 113 -4.77 -9.26 -1.26
C GLY A 113 -6.22 -8.81 -1.47
N ALA A 114 -6.53 -7.54 -1.21
CA ALA A 114 -7.87 -6.98 -1.42
C ALA A 114 -8.27 -6.97 -2.90
N VAL A 115 -7.34 -6.60 -3.78
CA VAL A 115 -7.53 -6.63 -5.24
C VAL A 115 -7.91 -8.03 -5.70
N LEU A 116 -7.15 -9.04 -5.28
CA LEU A 116 -7.38 -10.43 -5.69
C LEU A 116 -8.66 -10.99 -5.07
N ALA A 117 -8.89 -10.76 -3.77
CA ALA A 117 -10.09 -11.24 -3.09
C ALA A 117 -11.37 -10.65 -3.68
N HIS A 118 -11.35 -9.37 -4.08
CA HIS A 118 -12.47 -8.75 -4.79
C HIS A 118 -12.67 -9.39 -6.17
N ALA A 119 -11.59 -9.60 -6.92
CA ALA A 119 -11.68 -10.14 -8.26
C ALA A 119 -12.22 -11.58 -8.29
N LEU A 120 -11.90 -12.37 -7.28
CA LEU A 120 -12.35 -13.75 -7.11
C LEU A 120 -13.68 -13.88 -6.34
N ASP A 121 -14.22 -12.76 -5.84
CA ASP A 121 -15.37 -12.76 -4.93
C ASP A 121 -15.20 -13.74 -3.73
N SER A 122 -13.95 -13.88 -3.25
CA SER A 122 -13.60 -14.91 -2.27
C SER A 122 -13.76 -14.46 -0.82
N VAL A 123 -13.88 -13.14 -0.61
CA VAL A 123 -14.08 -12.51 0.69
C VAL A 123 -15.10 -11.39 0.49
N ALA A 124 -16.16 -11.36 1.30
CA ALA A 124 -17.10 -10.25 1.29
C ALA A 124 -16.39 -8.94 1.68
N GLU A 125 -16.70 -7.82 1.02
CA GLU A 125 -16.15 -6.49 1.33
C GLU A 125 -14.62 -6.48 1.60
N PRO A 126 -13.80 -6.99 0.68
CA PRO A 126 -12.37 -7.20 0.93
C PRO A 126 -11.59 -5.89 1.04
N VAL A 127 -12.05 -4.84 0.37
CA VAL A 127 -11.43 -3.51 0.43
C VAL A 127 -11.62 -2.86 1.81
N GLU A 128 -12.82 -2.94 2.38
CA GLU A 128 -13.09 -2.45 3.74
C GLU A 128 -12.28 -3.19 4.80
N LYS A 129 -12.18 -4.52 4.68
CA LYS A 129 -11.36 -5.34 5.57
C LYS A 129 -9.88 -5.02 5.46
N ALA A 130 -9.38 -4.77 4.25
CA ALA A 130 -8.01 -4.32 4.00
C ALA A 130 -7.75 -2.94 4.60
N ARG A 131 -8.66 -1.98 4.39
CA ARG A 131 -8.60 -0.66 5.01
C ARG A 131 -8.51 -0.75 6.53
N HIS A 132 -9.38 -1.52 7.16
CA HIS A 132 -9.37 -1.73 8.61
C HIS A 132 -8.02 -2.32 9.09
N THR A 133 -7.50 -3.32 8.38
CA THR A 133 -6.20 -3.95 8.70
C THR A 133 -5.06 -2.95 8.56
N ALA A 134 -5.07 -2.14 7.50
CA ALA A 134 -4.09 -1.08 7.27
C ALA A 134 -4.10 -0.04 8.39
N CYS A 135 -5.26 0.43 8.84
CA CYS A 135 -5.36 1.36 9.96
C CYS A 135 -4.69 0.82 11.23
N ARG A 136 -4.89 -0.47 11.54
CA ARG A 136 -4.27 -1.12 12.70
C ARG A 136 -2.75 -1.21 12.58
N LEU A 137 -2.24 -1.56 11.40
CA LEU A 137 -0.79 -1.63 11.15
C LEU A 137 -0.13 -0.27 11.18
N ILE A 138 -0.75 0.74 10.57
CA ILE A 138 -0.26 2.13 10.58
C ILE A 138 -0.19 2.63 12.03
N ALA A 139 -1.24 2.41 12.83
CA ALA A 139 -1.24 2.78 14.23
C ALA A 139 -0.09 2.09 15.00
N ALA A 140 0.04 0.77 14.88
CA ALA A 140 1.08 0.01 15.57
C ALA A 140 2.51 0.41 15.16
N ALA A 141 2.73 0.66 13.87
CA ALA A 141 4.05 1.00 13.34
C ALA A 141 4.48 2.44 13.67
N THR A 142 3.54 3.33 13.95
CA THR A 142 3.79 4.77 14.18
C THR A 142 3.57 5.19 15.64
N THR A 143 3.16 4.29 16.52
CA THR A 143 3.21 4.49 17.96
C THR A 143 4.65 4.35 18.45
N ARG A 144 5.21 5.42 19.03
CA ARG A 144 6.49 5.36 19.71
C ARG A 144 6.35 4.45 20.94
N THR A 145 6.95 3.26 20.92
CA THR A 145 7.13 2.47 22.14
C THR A 145 7.82 3.37 23.17
N PRO A 146 7.25 3.59 24.36
CA PRO A 146 7.95 4.32 25.41
C PRO A 146 9.25 3.56 25.68
N GLY A 147 10.38 4.14 25.30
CA GLY A 147 11.68 3.54 25.58
C GLY A 147 11.74 3.22 27.07
N VAL A 148 12.14 1.98 27.39
CA VAL A 148 12.50 1.60 28.75
C VAL A 148 13.50 2.66 29.22
N ARG A 149 13.05 3.56 30.10
CA ARG A 149 13.95 4.48 30.81
C ARG A 149 14.85 3.60 31.66
N GLY A 150 16.03 3.30 31.14
CA GLY A 150 17.13 2.78 31.94
C GLY A 150 17.31 3.72 33.11
N ALA A 151 17.09 3.18 34.31
CA ALA A 151 17.15 3.91 35.56
C ALA A 151 18.50 4.63 35.68
N THR A 152 18.47 5.96 35.64
CA THR A 152 19.56 6.77 36.18
C THR A 152 19.54 6.63 37.70
N GLY A 153 20.21 5.61 38.22
CA GLY A 153 20.62 5.56 39.62
C GLY A 153 21.88 6.41 39.79
N ARG A 154 21.71 7.67 40.17
CA ARG A 154 22.79 8.54 40.62
C ARG A 154 22.98 8.35 42.13
N GLY A 155 24.21 7.99 42.53
CA GLY A 155 24.89 8.57 43.71
C GLY A 155 24.72 7.89 45.07
N ALA A 156 25.82 7.28 45.54
CA ALA A 156 26.40 7.42 46.88
C ALA A 156 27.75 6.66 46.82
N GLU A 157 28.88 7.31 46.51
CA GLU A 157 29.73 8.01 47.49
C GLU A 157 29.68 7.34 48.87
N GLY A 158 30.81 6.71 49.24
CA GLY A 158 30.95 5.90 50.45
C GLY A 158 31.11 6.71 51.74
N PRO A 159 31.49 6.00 52.81
CA PRO A 159 32.73 6.39 53.48
C PRO A 159 33.68 5.20 53.62
N GLY A 160 34.98 5.51 53.57
CA GLY A 160 36.02 4.55 53.89
C GLY A 160 35.98 4.15 55.36
N PHE A 161 36.29 2.88 55.59
CA PHE A 161 37.05 2.40 56.73
C PHE A 161 37.88 1.21 56.27
#